data_AF-A0A7T8J204-F1
#
_entry.id   AF-A0A7T8J204-F1
#
_cell.length_a   1.000
_cell.length_b   1.000
_cell.length_c   1.000
_cell.angle_alpha   90.00
_cell.angle_beta   90.00
_cell.angle_gamma   90.00
#
_symmetry.space_group_name_H-M   'P 1'
#
loop_
_entity.id
_entity.type
_entity.pdbx_description
1 polymer ?
#
loop_
_entity_poly.entity_id
_entity_poly.type
_entity_poly.pdbx_seq_one_letter_code
_entity_poly.pdbx_strand_id
1 'polypeptide(L)' 'PVRKRRIESKICPYVKQIDTVAAEWPATTNYLYLTYNGSVHDIEFPGNYTMGY' A
#
# COMPACT_ATOMS: atom_id res chain seq x y z
N PRO A 1 21.15 2.26 9.38
CA PRO A 1 20.48 3.29 8.54
C PRO A 1 19.00 3.44 8.91
N VAL A 2 18.45 4.65 8.81
CA VAL A 2 17.09 5.00 9.24
C VAL A 2 16.01 4.05 8.69
N ARG A 3 16.18 3.55 7.45
CA ARG A 3 15.26 2.59 6.82
C ARG A 3 15.07 1.30 7.64
N LYS A 4 16.17 0.65 8.06
CA LYS A 4 16.12 -0.63 8.79
C LYS A 4 15.33 -0.50 10.10
N ARG A 5 15.55 0.60 10.84
CA ARG A 5 14.81 0.90 12.08
C ARG A 5 13.31 1.06 11.83
N ARG A 6 12.92 1.76 10.75
CA ARG A 6 11.49 1.93 10.42
C ARG A 6 10.82 0.59 10.14
N ILE A 7 11.49 -0.31 9.41
CA ILE A 7 10.97 -1.65 9.09
C ILE A 7 10.86 -2.52 10.35
N GLU A 8 11.89 -2.53 11.19
CA GLU A 8 11.88 -3.24 12.49
C GLU A 8 10.75 -2.73 13.41
N SER A 9 10.46 -1.43 13.36
CA SER A 9 9.33 -0.82 14.07
C SER A 9 7.98 -0.96 13.35
N LYS A 10 7.91 -1.71 12.24
CA LYS A 10 6.70 -1.90 11.41
C LYS A 10 6.10 -0.60 10.86
N ILE A 11 6.92 0.43 10.68
CA ILE A 11 6.54 1.72 10.08
C ILE A 11 6.80 1.64 8.57
N CYS A 12 5.88 0.97 7.87
CA CYS A 12 5.90 0.79 6.43
C CYS A 12 4.68 1.46 5.79
N PRO A 13 4.83 2.08 4.61
CA PRO A 13 3.70 2.64 3.87
C PRO A 13 2.84 1.53 3.24
N TYR A 14 1.56 1.82 3.06
CA TYR A 14 0.56 0.99 2.38
C TYR A 14 0.23 1.54 1.00
N VAL A 15 -0.24 0.66 0.11
CA VAL A 15 -0.68 1.00 -1.25
C VAL A 15 -2.19 1.18 -1.23
N LYS A 16 -2.63 2.34 -1.71
CA LYS A 16 -4.05 2.69 -1.81
C LYS A 16 -4.45 2.99 -3.25
N GLN A 17 -5.68 2.63 -3.60
CA GLN A 17 -6.27 2.95 -4.90
C GLN A 17 -6.97 4.31 -4.84
N ILE A 18 -6.89 5.06 -5.94
CA ILE A 18 -7.69 6.26 -6.18
C ILE A 18 -8.88 5.82 -7.02
N ASP A 19 -10.05 5.76 -6.39
CA ASP A 19 -11.25 5.14 -6.95
C ASP A 19 -12.38 6.14 -7.28
N THR A 20 -12.13 7.45 -7.14
CA THR A 20 -13.08 8.58 -7.33
C THR A 20 -14.35 8.55 -6.44
N VAL A 21 -14.68 7.42 -5.84
CA VAL A 21 -15.90 7.18 -5.03
C VAL A 21 -15.59 6.76 -3.58
N ALA A 22 -14.35 6.93 -3.11
CA ALA A 22 -13.94 6.61 -1.74
C ALA A 22 -14.25 5.16 -1.31
N ALA A 23 -13.91 4.20 -2.18
CA ALA A 23 -14.08 2.76 -2.03
C ALA A 23 -15.53 2.26 -1.98
N GLU A 24 -16.52 3.07 -2.37
CA GLU A 24 -17.91 2.62 -2.50
C GLU A 24 -18.08 1.52 -3.56
N TRP A 25 -17.27 1.57 -4.62
CA TRP A 25 -17.26 0.59 -5.70
C TRP A 25 -15.83 0.09 -5.93
N PRO A 26 -15.64 -1.18 -6.31
CA PRO A 26 -14.32 -1.68 -6.63
C PRO A 26 -13.77 -0.93 -7.86
N ALA A 27 -12.61 -0.29 -7.71
CA ALA A 27 -11.99 0.36 -8.85
C ALA A 27 -11.47 -0.68 -9.84
N THR A 28 -11.76 -0.45 -11.12
CA THR A 28 -11.30 -1.30 -12.23
C THR A 28 -9.90 -0.91 -12.72
N THR A 29 -9.34 0.20 -12.21
CA THR A 29 -8.08 0.78 -12.66
C THR A 29 -7.08 0.88 -11.52
N ASN A 30 -5.82 0.50 -11.77
CA ASN A 30 -4.73 0.58 -10.80
C ASN A 30 -4.09 1.98 -10.79
N TYR A 31 -4.86 3.00 -10.40
CA TYR A 31 -4.30 4.31 -10.09
C TYR A 31 -3.93 4.36 -8.60
N LEU A 32 -2.63 4.30 -8.30
CA LEU A 32 -2.13 3.96 -6.96
C LEU A 32 -1.29 5.08 -6.33
N TYR A 33 -1.32 5.15 -5.00
CA TYR A 33 -0.42 5.99 -4.22
C TYR A 33 0.02 5.30 -2.92
N LEU A 34 1.09 5.83 -2.31
CA LEU A 34 1.63 5.34 -1.04
C LEU A 34 1.24 6.26 0.12
N THR A 35 0.86 5.67 1.24
CA THR A 35 0.56 6.41 2.48
C THR A 35 1.01 5.64 3.71
N TYR A 36 1.52 6.34 4.73
CA TYR A 36 1.75 5.73 6.06
C TYR A 36 0.47 5.65 6.88
N ASN A 37 -0.55 6.45 6.54
CA ASN A 37 -1.85 6.42 7.20
C ASN A 37 -2.75 5.38 6.53
N GLY A 38 -2.46 4.11 6.77
CA GLY A 38 -3.22 2.98 6.26
C GLY A 38 -3.04 1.78 7.18
N SER A 39 -3.90 0.78 7.03
CA SER A 39 -3.82 -0.49 7.77
C SER A 39 -3.67 -1.70 6.86
N VAL A 40 -4.04 -1.57 5.58
CA VAL A 40 -4.04 -2.64 4.57
C VAL A 40 -3.71 -2.07 3.19
N HIS A 41 -3.19 -2.91 2.30
CA HIS A 41 -3.05 -2.61 0.88
C HIS A 41 -4.39 -2.87 0.16
N ASP A 42 -4.76 -2.03 -0.80
CA ASP A 42 -5.99 -2.22 -1.58
C ASP A 42 -5.82 -3.20 -2.75
N ILE A 43 -4.59 -3.66 -2.99
CA ILE A 43 -4.25 -4.63 -4.03
C ILE A 43 -3.50 -5.82 -3.47
N GLU A 44 -3.68 -6.97 -4.11
CA GLU A 44 -2.86 -8.14 -3.91
C GLU A 44 -1.59 -8.06 -4.77
N PHE A 45 -0.51 -8.65 -4.27
CA PHE A 45 0.74 -8.76 -5.02
C PHE A 45 1.00 -10.23 -5.41
N PRO A 46 0.45 -10.71 -6.54
CA PRO A 46 0.59 -12.09 -6.95
C PRO A 46 2.02 -12.38 -7.46
N GLY A 47 2.70 -13.41 -6.95
CA GLY A 47 3.96 -13.91 -7.53
C GLY A 47 5.25 -13.44 -6.85
N ASN A 48 5.32 -13.47 -5.51
CA ASN A 48 6.50 -13.06 -4.72
C ASN A 48 6.95 -11.60 -4.94
N TYR A 49 6.17 -10.77 -5.64
CA TYR A 49 6.40 -9.33 -5.72
C TYR A 49 6.01 -8.67 -4.41
N THR A 50 6.84 -8.80 -3.39
CA THR A 50 6.65 -8.03 -2.17
C THR A 50 7.05 -6.59 -2.41
N MET A 51 6.37 -5.64 -1.78
CA MET A 51 6.91 -4.29 -1.62
C MET A 51 8.28 -4.45 -0.96
N GLY A 52 9.36 -4.17 -1.70
CA GLY A 52 10.72 -4.38 -1.21
C GLY A 52 11.00 -3.45 -0.05
N TYR A 53 10.89 -3.96 1.18
CA TYR A 53 11.24 -3.28 2.43
C TYR A 53 12.62 -3.73 2.89
#